data_AF-W7JN40-F1
#
_entry.id   AF-W7JN40-F1
#
_cell.length_a   1.000
_cell.length_b   1.000
_cell.length_c   1.000
_cell.angle_alpha   90.00
_cell.angle_beta   90.00
_cell.angle_gamma   90.00
#
_symmetry.space_group_name_H-M   'P 1'
#
loop_
_entity.id
_entity.type
_entity.pdbx_description
1 polymer ?
#
loop_
_entity_poly.entity_id
_entity_poly.type
_entity_poly.pdbx_seq_one_letter_code
_entity_poly.pdbx_strand_id
1 'polypeptide(L)'
;MNKTFKKLHLQVDISVNKLQSLYNNWNNIPDKSSISAREKYNLIKEEIKYLNEDLNDLDNSVNIVKKNSYKFNISSQEIEERTQSLRIIRNLLNEITNNINNNVNIKRKL
;
A
#
# COMPACT_ATOMS: atom_id res chain seq x y z
N MET A 1 -7.27 6.08 21.16
CA MET A 1 -7.52 5.54 19.81
C MET A 1 -6.98 6.44 18.68
N ASN A 2 -7.17 7.76 18.73
CA ASN A 2 -6.63 8.67 17.68
C ASN A 2 -5.08 8.62 17.55
N LYS A 3 -4.35 8.52 18.67
CA LYS A 3 -2.88 8.31 18.66
C LYS A 3 -2.44 7.02 17.96
N THR A 4 -3.19 5.93 18.14
CA THR A 4 -2.89 4.63 17.54
C THR A 4 -3.11 4.64 16.03
N PHE A 5 -4.25 5.21 15.58
CA PHE A 5 -4.54 5.37 14.16
C PHE A 5 -3.47 6.22 13.47
N LYS A 6 -3.13 7.39 14.04
CA LYS A 6 -2.09 8.27 13.47
C LYS A 6 -0.72 7.60 13.37
N LYS A 7 -0.34 6.78 14.37
CA LYS A 7 0.91 6.03 14.34
C LYS A 7 0.92 4.97 13.24
N LEU A 8 -0.13 4.18 13.12
CA LEU A 8 -0.25 3.15 12.08
C LEU A 8 -0.29 3.78 10.68
N HIS A 9 -1.03 4.89 10.54
CA HIS A 9 -1.10 5.65 9.30
C HIS A 9 0.27 6.20 8.88
N LEU A 10 1.05 6.76 9.80
CA LEU A 10 2.43 7.17 9.53
C LEU A 10 3.33 6.00 9.07
N GLN A 11 3.19 4.82 9.68
CA GLN A 11 3.95 3.64 9.26
C GLN A 11 3.58 3.21 7.84
N VAL A 12 2.29 3.25 7.50
CA VAL A 12 1.82 2.99 6.14
C VAL A 12 2.41 4.00 5.17
N ASP A 13 2.41 5.30 5.48
CA ASP A 13 3.00 6.33 4.62
C ASP A 13 4.50 6.08 4.38
N ILE A 14 5.25 5.68 5.41
CA ILE A 14 6.67 5.32 5.29
C ILE A 14 6.85 4.11 4.36
N SER A 15 6.07 3.06 4.56
CA SER A 15 6.11 1.86 3.71
C SER A 15 5.67 2.14 2.27
N VAL A 16 4.70 3.03 2.07
CA VAL A 16 4.28 3.50 0.73
C VAL A 16 5.42 4.24 0.03
N ASN A 17 6.15 5.11 0.73
CA ASN A 17 7.31 5.80 0.18
C ASN A 17 8.45 4.83 -0.18
N LYS A 18 8.69 3.83 0.69
CA LYS A 18 9.65 2.76 0.42
C LYS A 18 9.25 1.96 -0.82
N LEU A 19 7.97 1.57 -0.93
CA LEU A 19 7.44 0.85 -2.09
C LEU A 19 7.60 1.65 -3.37
N GLN A 20 7.25 2.94 -3.38
CA GLN A 20 7.43 3.81 -4.55
C GLN A 20 8.90 3.91 -4.96
N SER A 21 9.81 4.05 -4.00
CA SER A 21 11.25 4.04 -4.28
C SER A 21 11.71 2.71 -4.89
N LEU A 22 11.30 1.57 -4.32
CA LEU A 22 11.60 0.24 -4.87
C LEU A 22 11.05 0.08 -6.28
N TYR A 23 9.81 0.50 -6.50
CA TYR A 23 9.14 0.43 -7.79
C TYR A 23 9.81 1.31 -8.85
N ASN A 24 10.13 2.57 -8.53
CA ASN A 24 10.83 3.47 -9.45
C ASN A 24 12.20 2.92 -9.84
N ASN A 25 12.95 2.41 -8.85
CA ASN A 25 14.23 1.74 -9.10
C ASN A 25 14.08 0.52 -10.00
N TRP A 26 13.10 -0.33 -9.73
CA TRP A 26 12.82 -1.49 -10.56
C TRP A 26 12.41 -1.09 -11.98
N ASN A 27 11.56 -0.06 -12.12
CA ASN A 27 11.05 0.41 -13.40
C ASN A 27 12.17 0.98 -14.29
N ASN A 28 13.19 1.59 -13.69
CA ASN A 28 14.35 2.12 -14.38
C ASN A 28 15.37 1.06 -14.83
N ILE A 29 15.25 -0.21 -14.41
CA ILE A 29 16.13 -1.28 -14.89
C ILE A 29 15.68 -1.73 -16.30
N PRO A 30 16.52 -1.61 -17.35
CA PRO A 30 16.12 -2.00 -18.71
C PRO A 30 15.88 -3.50 -18.84
N ASP A 31 16.79 -4.31 -18.30
CA ASP A 31 16.64 -5.75 -18.31
C ASP A 31 15.88 -6.25 -17.08
N LYS A 32 14.56 -6.38 -17.22
CA LYS A 32 13.69 -7.00 -16.21
C LYS A 32 14.02 -8.46 -15.87
N SER A 33 14.87 -9.14 -16.67
CA SER A 33 15.29 -10.52 -16.42
C SER A 33 16.56 -10.62 -15.57
N SER A 34 17.27 -9.51 -15.37
CA SER A 34 18.49 -9.44 -14.58
C SER A 34 18.27 -9.80 -13.11
N ILE A 35 19.34 -10.22 -12.43
CA ILE A 35 19.31 -10.55 -10.99
C ILE A 35 18.77 -9.35 -10.19
N SER A 36 19.29 -8.14 -10.45
CA SER A 36 18.86 -6.92 -9.75
C SER A 36 17.37 -6.61 -9.94
N ALA A 37 16.83 -6.81 -11.14
CA ALA A 37 15.40 -6.63 -11.38
C ALA A 37 14.55 -7.67 -10.62
N ARG A 38 14.99 -8.94 -10.57
CA ARG A 38 14.29 -9.99 -9.82
C ARG A 38 14.31 -9.75 -8.32
N GLU A 39 15.45 -9.34 -7.77
CA GLU A 39 15.58 -8.98 -6.35
C GLU A 39 14.63 -7.85 -5.98
N LYS A 40 14.62 -6.75 -6.74
CA LYS A 40 13.70 -5.63 -6.48
C LYS A 40 12.24 -6.04 -6.67
N TYR A 41 11.92 -6.86 -7.66
CA TYR A 41 10.57 -7.39 -7.83
C TYR A 41 10.09 -8.19 -6.61
N ASN A 42 10.96 -9.03 -6.03
CA ASN A 42 10.63 -9.78 -4.82
C ASN A 42 10.41 -8.84 -3.63
N LEU A 43 11.27 -7.83 -3.44
CA LEU A 43 11.09 -6.83 -2.38
C LEU A 43 9.79 -6.03 -2.54
N ILE A 44 9.43 -5.66 -3.77
CA ILE A 44 8.16 -4.98 -4.08
C ILE A 44 6.99 -5.87 -3.68
N LYS A 45 7.02 -7.17 -4.01
CA LYS A 45 5.96 -8.12 -3.64
C LYS A 45 5.82 -8.28 -2.13
N GLU A 46 6.93 -8.38 -1.42
CA GLU A 46 6.93 -8.47 0.05
C GLU A 46 6.35 -7.21 0.67
N GLU A 47 6.80 -6.03 0.22
CA GLU A 47 6.30 -4.75 0.73
C GLU A 47 4.79 -4.58 0.47
N ILE A 48 4.30 -4.96 -0.73
CA ILE A 48 2.86 -4.96 -1.05
C ILE A 48 2.09 -5.91 -0.14
N LYS A 49 2.64 -7.09 0.17
CA LYS A 49 1.98 -8.04 1.08
C LYS A 49 1.79 -7.43 2.47
N TYR A 50 2.86 -6.91 3.06
CA TYR A 50 2.80 -6.32 4.40
C TYR A 50 1.92 -5.06 4.45
N LEU A 51 2.00 -4.20 3.43
CA LEU A 51 1.11 -3.04 3.33
C LEU A 51 -0.36 -3.44 3.24
N ASN A 52 -0.71 -4.51 2.52
CA ASN A 52 -2.09 -4.99 2.48
C ASN A 52 -2.58 -5.49 3.85
N GLU A 53 -1.72 -6.15 4.62
CA GLU A 53 -2.03 -6.57 5.99
C GLU A 53 -2.31 -5.34 6.88
N ASP A 54 -1.43 -4.34 6.87
CA ASP A 54 -1.59 -3.09 7.63
C ASP A 54 -2.85 -2.32 7.22
N LEU A 55 -3.15 -2.25 5.92
CA LEU A 55 -4.35 -1.58 5.42
C LEU A 55 -5.64 -2.29 5.85
N ASN A 56 -5.64 -3.61 5.94
CA ASN A 56 -6.78 -4.38 6.43
C ASN A 56 -7.03 -4.10 7.92
N ASP A 57 -5.97 -4.00 8.72
CA ASP A 57 -6.09 -3.64 10.15
C ASP A 57 -6.59 -2.21 10.34
N LEU A 58 -6.12 -1.27 9.52
CA LEU A 58 -6.60 0.11 9.54
C LEU A 58 -8.07 0.22 9.11
N ASP A 59 -8.49 -0.51 8.08
CA ASP A 59 -9.89 -0.57 7.67
C ASP A 59 -10.79 -1.15 8.76
N ASN A 60 -10.36 -2.23 9.40
CA ASN A 60 -11.07 -2.82 10.53
C ASN A 60 -11.21 -1.79 11.66
N SER A 61 -10.14 -1.04 11.96
CA SER A 61 -10.16 0.04 12.94
C SER A 61 -11.17 1.14 12.56
N VAL A 62 -11.16 1.60 11.31
CA VAL A 62 -12.10 2.61 10.79
C VAL A 62 -13.54 2.11 10.89
N ASN A 63 -13.80 0.84 10.54
CA ASN A 63 -15.12 0.23 10.61
C ASN A 63 -15.65 0.11 12.06
N ILE A 64 -14.79 -0.27 13.01
CA ILE A 64 -15.13 -0.30 14.44
C ILE A 64 -15.48 1.10 14.93
N VAL A 65 -14.67 2.09 14.56
CA VAL A 65 -14.86 3.49 14.94
C VAL A 65 -16.14 4.06 14.34
N LYS A 66 -16.42 3.78 13.06
CA LYS A 66 -17.64 4.20 12.35
C LYS A 66 -18.90 3.65 13.02
N LYS A 67 -18.90 2.39 13.43
CA LYS A 67 -20.03 1.75 14.14
C LYS A 67 -20.26 2.29 15.56
N ASN A 68 -19.25 2.91 16.16
CA ASN A 68 -19.28 3.38 17.55
C ASN A 68 -18.83 4.84 17.66
N SER A 69 -19.20 5.68 16.68
CA SER A 69 -18.67 7.05 16.54
C SER A 69 -18.88 7.89 17.81
N TYR A 70 -20.02 7.73 18.47
CA TYR A 70 -20.35 8.38 19.76
C TYR A 70 -19.35 8.04 20.87
N LYS A 71 -18.88 6.78 20.95
CA LYS A 71 -17.92 6.31 21.96
C LYS A 71 -16.52 6.88 21.70
N PHE A 72 -16.19 7.11 20.44
CA PHE A 72 -14.87 7.58 20.03
C PHE A 72 -14.76 9.09 19.84
N ASN A 73 -15.89 9.81 19.95
CA ASN A 73 -15.98 11.25 19.76
C ASN A 73 -15.26 11.71 18.47
N ILE A 74 -15.60 11.05 17.37
CA ILE A 74 -15.03 11.29 16.04
C ILE A 74 -16.10 11.84 15.10
N SER A 75 -15.74 12.80 14.26
CA SER A 75 -16.66 13.35 13.27
C SER A 75 -16.83 12.41 12.08
N SER A 76 -17.97 12.51 11.40
CA SER A 76 -18.21 11.81 10.12
C SER A 76 -17.19 12.22 9.06
N GLN A 77 -16.76 13.49 9.07
CA GLN A 77 -15.72 13.99 8.17
C GLN A 77 -14.38 13.28 8.41
N GLU A 78 -13.94 13.15 9.67
CA GLU A 78 -12.68 12.47 9.97
C GLU A 78 -12.73 10.98 9.60
N ILE A 79 -13.89 10.32 9.75
CA ILE A 79 -14.08 8.95 9.26
C ILE A 79 -13.92 8.88 7.73
N GLU A 80 -14.56 9.80 7.00
CA GLU A 80 -14.49 9.86 5.54
C GLU A 80 -13.05 10.12 5.04
N GLU A 81 -12.33 11.06 5.66
CA GLU A 81 -10.94 11.35 5.34
C GLU A 81 -10.03 10.11 5.51
N ARG A 82 -10.24 9.36 6.61
CA ARG A 82 -9.50 8.11 6.87
C ARG A 82 -9.83 7.05 5.81
N THR A 83 -11.11 6.85 5.50
CA THR A 83 -11.54 5.91 4.45
C THR A 83 -10.96 6.29 3.09
N GLN A 84 -10.99 7.57 2.73
CA GLN A 84 -10.48 8.06 1.46
C GLN A 84 -8.96 7.89 1.36
N SER A 85 -8.21 8.15 2.44
CA SER A 85 -6.77 7.93 2.47
C SER A 85 -6.42 6.45 2.23
N LEU A 86 -7.07 5.51 2.91
CA LEU A 86 -6.86 4.08 2.70
C LEU A 86 -7.21 3.64 1.27
N ARG A 87 -8.26 4.22 0.67
CA ARG A 87 -8.63 3.96 -0.73
C ARG A 87 -7.55 4.41 -1.72
N ILE A 88 -6.99 5.60 -1.52
CA ILE A 88 -5.91 6.11 -2.38
C ILE A 88 -4.71 5.17 -2.34
N ILE A 89 -4.31 4.73 -1.14
CA ILE A 89 -3.16 3.83 -0.98
C ILE A 89 -3.41 2.48 -1.67
N ARG A 90 -4.61 1.91 -1.53
CA ARG A 90 -4.96 0.67 -2.25
C ARG A 90 -4.92 0.80 -3.76
N ASN A 91 -5.38 1.93 -4.30
CA ASN A 91 -5.31 2.18 -5.73
C ASN A 91 -3.86 2.18 -6.21
N LEU A 92 -2.95 2.85 -5.48
CA LEU A 92 -1.52 2.83 -5.76
C LEU A 92 -0.94 1.41 -5.72
N LEU A 93 -1.27 0.60 -4.70
CA LEU A 93 -0.81 -0.80 -4.63
C LEU A 93 -1.26 -1.62 -5.83
N ASN A 94 -2.52 -1.45 -6.25
CA ASN A 94 -3.09 -2.14 -7.41
C ASN A 94 -2.40 -1.71 -8.72
N GLU A 95 -2.14 -0.42 -8.90
CA GLU A 95 -1.43 0.12 -10.06
C GLU A 95 -0.02 -0.47 -10.17
N ILE A 96 0.74 -0.45 -9.07
CA ILE A 96 2.10 -1.03 -9.02
C ILE A 96 2.03 -2.53 -9.32
N THR A 97 1.13 -3.27 -8.66
CA THR A 97 0.97 -4.72 -8.84
C THR A 97 0.65 -5.09 -10.29
N ASN A 98 -0.29 -4.37 -10.91
CA ASN A 98 -0.67 -4.61 -12.29
C ASN A 98 0.50 -4.31 -13.25
N ASN A 99 1.22 -3.22 -13.02
CA ASN A 99 2.33 -2.82 -13.85
C ASN A 99 3.49 -3.83 -13.80
N ILE A 100 3.91 -4.24 -12.60
CA ILE A 100 5.03 -5.20 -12.44
C ILE A 100 4.68 -6.57 -13.03
N ASN A 101 3.44 -7.05 -12.85
CA ASN A 101 3.01 -8.36 -13.36
C ASN A 101 2.91 -8.36 -14.89
N ASN A 102 2.40 -7.29 -15.48
CA ASN A 102 2.29 -7.17 -16.95
C ASN A 102 3.66 -7.11 -17.61
N ASN A 103 4.60 -6.35 -17.06
CA ASN A 103 5.95 -6.21 -17.59
C ASN A 103 6.81 -7.48 -17.44
N VAL A 104 6.56 -8.30 -16.41
CA VAL A 104 7.21 -9.63 -16.28
C VAL A 104 6.63 -10.63 -17.28
N ASN A 105 5.33 -10.58 -17.56
CA ASN A 105 4.67 -11.53 -18.44
C ASN A 105 4.91 -11.29 -19.94
N ILE A 106 5.16 -10.04 -20.37
CA ILE A 106 5.48 -9.73 -21.78
C ILE A 106 6.79 -10.41 -22.22
N LYS A 107 7.79 -10.55 -21.34
CA LYS A 107 9.06 -11.23 -21.68
C LYS A 107 9.00 -12.76 -21.73
N ARG A 108 7.90 -13.40 -21.30
CA ARG A 108 7.75 -14.87 -21.40
C ARG A 108 7.11 -15.33 -22.71
N LYS A 109 6.61 -14.39 -23.53
CA LYS A 109 5.91 -14.67 -24.80
C LYS A 109 6.73 -14.37 -26.06
N LEU A 110 8.00 -13.99 -25.92
CA LEU A 110 8.97 -13.78 -27.00
C LEU A 110 10.14 -14.74 -26.78
#